data_AF-A0A969MED0-F1
#
_entry.id   AF-A0A969MED0-F1
#
_cell.length_a   1.000
_cell.length_b   1.000
_cell.length_c   1.000
_cell.angle_alpha   90.00
_cell.angle_beta   90.00
_cell.angle_gamma   90.00
#
_symmetry.space_group_name_H-M   'P 1'
#
loop_
_entity.id
_entity.type
_entity.pdbx_description
1 polymer ?
#
loop_
_entity_poly.entity_id
_entity_poly.type
_entity_poly.pdbx_seq_one_letter_code
_entity_poly.pdbx_strand_id
1 'polypeptide(L)'
;MRRYGYWTLQRCKDDAVYKHITKTGLAPNFKILTNFISEKLSSELEGQIVDLYRNSGWNILNKNKTGAIGGNNLKWTKENCILEAKKYATKSEFFKNASGAYDAAHRNGWLSICCSHMPKKAPSPHTLEIYIKRI
;
A
#
# COMPACT_ATOMS: atom_id res chain seq x y z
N MET A 1 15.20 -4.97 23.19
CA MET A 1 16.35 -4.86 22.26
C MET A 1 15.90 -5.26 20.86
N ARG A 2 15.68 -4.29 19.95
CA ARG A 2 15.28 -4.58 18.55
C ARG A 2 16.54 -4.87 17.74
N ARG A 3 16.57 -6.04 17.09
CA ARG A 3 17.66 -6.50 16.23
C ARG A 3 17.78 -5.56 15.01
N TYR A 4 18.81 -4.72 14.97
CA TYR A 4 19.27 -4.07 13.75
C TYR A 4 20.01 -5.09 12.89
N GLY A 5 19.25 -6.02 12.29
CA GLY A 5 19.76 -7.06 11.40
C GLY A 5 19.79 -6.55 9.96
N TYR A 6 20.99 -6.40 9.41
CA TYR A 6 21.34 -6.63 8.00
C TYR A 6 20.23 -6.39 6.97
N TRP A 7 19.79 -5.14 6.81
CA TRP A 7 19.25 -4.71 5.52
C TRP A 7 20.44 -4.62 4.57
N THR A 8 20.52 -5.60 3.69
CA THR A 8 21.66 -5.87 2.83
C THR A 8 22.03 -4.67 1.96
N LEU A 9 23.32 -4.33 1.93
CA LEU A 9 23.98 -3.48 0.94
C LEU A 9 23.70 -3.88 -0.53
N GLN A 10 22.97 -4.98 -0.74
CA GLN A 10 22.54 -5.51 -2.03
C GLN A 10 21.55 -4.59 -2.75
N ARG A 11 20.63 -3.93 -2.02
CA ARG A 11 19.52 -3.17 -2.63
C ARG A 11 19.89 -1.77 -3.09
N CYS A 12 21.03 -1.24 -2.67
CA CYS A 12 21.50 0.11 -3.01
C CYS A 12 22.42 0.16 -4.24
N LYS A 13 22.87 -0.98 -4.77
CA LYS A 13 23.83 -1.02 -5.91
C LYS A 13 23.32 -0.30 -7.15
N ASP A 14 22.00 -0.28 -7.34
CA ASP A 14 21.38 0.35 -8.50
C ASP A 14 21.02 1.81 -8.34
N ASP A 15 21.10 2.35 -7.12
CA ASP A 15 20.78 3.73 -6.81
C ASP A 15 21.79 4.69 -7.45
N ALA A 16 21.29 5.84 -7.95
CA ALA A 16 22.11 6.85 -8.61
C ALA A 16 23.16 7.46 -7.67
N VAL A 17 22.81 7.67 -6.40
CA VAL A 17 23.70 8.23 -5.38
C VAL A 17 24.81 7.22 -5.07
N TYR A 18 24.47 5.95 -4.89
CA TYR A 18 25.44 4.89 -4.61
C TYR A 18 26.45 4.72 -5.77
N LYS A 19 25.95 4.72 -7.02
CA LYS A 19 26.79 4.68 -8.23
C LYS A 19 27.73 5.89 -8.33
N HIS A 20 27.27 7.07 -7.91
CA HIS A 20 28.09 8.27 -7.91
C HIS A 20 29.20 8.19 -6.85
N ILE A 21 28.86 7.84 -5.61
CA ILE A 21 29.83 7.68 -4.50
C ILE A 21 30.92 6.67 -4.85
N THR A 22 30.53 5.51 -5.37
CA THR A 22 31.48 4.45 -5.76
C THR A 22 32.40 4.87 -6.92
N LYS A 23 31.91 5.72 -7.83
CA LYS A 23 32.71 6.26 -8.94
C LYS A 23 33.66 7.38 -8.51
N THR A 24 33.22 8.29 -7.64
CA THR A 24 33.99 9.49 -7.29
C THR A 24 34.80 9.34 -6.00
N GLY A 25 34.51 8.33 -5.17
CA GLY A 25 35.12 8.16 -3.85
C GLY A 25 34.72 9.24 -2.83
N LEU A 26 33.77 10.10 -3.17
CA LEU A 26 33.34 11.20 -2.32
C LEU A 26 32.51 10.67 -1.14
N ALA A 27 32.76 11.22 0.05
CA ALA A 27 31.93 11.01 1.23
C ALA A 27 30.93 12.16 1.36
N PRO A 28 29.65 11.99 0.97
CA PRO A 28 28.68 13.07 1.03
C PRO A 28 28.25 13.39 2.46
N ASN A 29 27.99 14.67 2.73
CA ASN A 29 27.40 15.13 3.98
C ASN A 29 25.89 15.32 3.80
N PHE A 30 25.09 14.53 4.54
CA PHE A 30 23.63 14.58 4.47
C PHE A 30 23.07 15.70 5.34
N LYS A 31 22.23 16.56 4.76
CA LYS A 31 21.53 17.65 5.48
C LYS A 31 20.02 17.46 5.37
N ILE A 32 19.34 17.57 6.50
CA ILE A 32 17.88 17.60 6.57
C ILE A 32 17.45 19.06 6.34
N LEU A 33 16.68 19.32 5.30
CA LEU A 33 16.28 20.68 4.91
C LEU A 33 14.93 21.10 5.48
N THR A 34 14.03 20.14 5.72
CA THR A 34 12.67 20.38 6.21
C THR A 34 12.35 19.45 7.36
N ASN A 35 11.56 19.96 8.31
CA ASN A 35 10.95 19.15 9.37
C ASN A 35 9.75 18.37 8.83
N PHE A 36 9.11 17.56 9.69
CA PHE A 36 7.88 16.85 9.34
C PHE A 36 6.75 17.84 9.01
N ILE A 37 6.32 17.84 7.76
CA ILE A 37 5.30 18.72 7.17
C ILE A 37 4.19 17.87 6.55
N SER A 38 3.02 18.48 6.30
CA SER A 38 1.89 17.77 5.68
C SER A 38 2.20 17.32 4.24
N GLU A 39 1.59 16.23 3.81
CA GLU A 39 1.88 15.55 2.53
C GLU A 39 1.82 16.49 1.32
N LYS A 40 0.82 17.38 1.28
CA LYS A 40 0.65 18.34 0.19
C LYS A 40 1.80 19.36 0.14
N LEU A 41 2.20 19.88 1.31
CA LEU A 41 3.31 20.83 1.42
C LEU A 41 4.65 20.15 1.11
N SER A 42 4.80 18.86 1.44
CA SER A 42 6.02 18.09 1.13
C SER A 42 6.29 18.06 -0.37
N SER A 43 5.27 17.79 -1.19
CA SER A 43 5.44 17.72 -2.64
C SER A 43 5.79 19.07 -3.26
N GLU A 44 5.21 20.16 -2.76
CA GLU A 44 5.49 21.52 -3.26
C GLU A 44 6.90 21.98 -2.88
N LEU A 45 7.33 21.72 -1.64
CA LEU A 45 8.65 22.08 -1.15
C LEU A 45 9.77 21.28 -1.80
N GLU A 46 9.55 19.99 -2.10
CA GLU A 46 10.51 19.18 -2.86
C GLU A 46 10.85 19.81 -4.23
N GLY A 47 9.84 20.33 -4.93
CA GLY A 47 10.04 21.03 -6.21
C GLY A 47 10.88 22.29 -6.04
N GLN A 48 10.52 23.14 -5.07
CA GLN A 48 11.25 24.39 -4.80
C GLN A 48 12.71 24.15 -4.41
N ILE A 49 12.96 23.13 -3.58
CA ILE A 49 14.32 22.75 -3.17
C ILE A 49 15.13 22.28 -4.39
N VAL A 50 14.54 21.44 -5.24
CA VAL A 50 15.20 20.98 -6.47
C VAL A 50 15.56 22.15 -7.38
N ASP A 51 14.67 23.12 -7.54
CA ASP A 51 14.94 24.32 -8.35
C ASP A 51 16.03 25.20 -7.74
N LEU A 52 16.04 25.38 -6.42
CA LEU A 52 17.09 26.12 -5.70
C LEU A 52 18.48 25.52 -5.96
N TYR A 53 18.63 24.21 -5.82
CA TYR A 53 19.91 23.54 -6.05
C TYR A 53 20.32 23.57 -7.52
N ARG A 54 19.36 23.44 -8.45
CA ARG A 54 19.63 23.57 -9.88
C ARG A 54 20.16 24.96 -10.24
N ASN A 55 19.52 26.02 -9.72
CA ASN A 55 19.93 27.40 -9.95
C ASN A 55 21.26 27.75 -9.27
N SER A 56 21.59 27.04 -8.18
CA SER A 56 22.89 27.18 -7.49
C SER A 56 24.03 26.40 -8.17
N GLY A 57 23.80 25.83 -9.37
CA GLY A 57 24.81 25.14 -10.17
C GLY A 57 25.05 23.67 -9.79
N TRP A 58 24.18 23.07 -8.99
CA TRP A 58 24.34 21.66 -8.60
C TRP A 58 23.83 20.71 -9.68
N ASN A 59 24.55 19.59 -9.87
CA ASN A 59 24.12 18.50 -10.73
C ASN A 59 23.22 17.52 -9.96
N ILE A 60 21.93 17.48 -10.28
CA ILE A 60 20.93 16.68 -9.57
C ILE A 60 20.95 15.24 -10.08
N LEU A 61 21.26 14.29 -9.18
CA LEU A 61 21.43 12.87 -9.51
C LEU A 61 20.10 12.09 -9.64
N ASN A 62 18.99 12.64 -9.14
CA ASN A 62 17.70 11.95 -9.15
C ASN A 62 17.10 11.95 -10.57
N LYS A 63 16.73 10.76 -11.08
CA LYS A 63 16.21 10.57 -12.44
C LYS A 63 14.68 10.72 -12.53
N ASN A 64 13.96 10.51 -11.43
CA ASN A 64 12.50 10.58 -11.40
C ASN A 64 12.04 12.00 -11.06
N LYS A 65 10.89 12.42 -11.62
CA LYS A 65 10.28 13.71 -11.28
C LYS A 65 9.92 13.75 -9.78
N THR A 66 10.11 14.90 -9.16
CA THR A 66 9.67 15.20 -7.79
C THR A 66 8.14 15.16 -7.68
N GLY A 67 7.62 14.78 -6.51
CA GLY A 67 6.19 14.81 -6.21
C GLY A 67 5.36 13.60 -6.64
N ALA A 68 6.00 12.52 -7.14
CA ALA A 68 5.28 11.27 -7.36
C ALA A 68 5.02 10.57 -6.02
N ILE A 69 3.86 10.84 -5.41
CA ILE A 69 3.35 10.01 -4.31
C ILE A 69 3.19 8.60 -4.87
N GLY A 70 4.03 7.67 -4.42
CA GLY A 70 3.99 6.27 -4.81
C GLY A 70 2.65 5.67 -4.43
N GLY A 71 1.67 5.77 -5.32
CA GLY A 71 0.32 5.31 -5.08
C GLY A 71 0.25 3.80 -5.26
N ASN A 72 0.15 3.06 -4.15
CA ASN A 72 -0.55 1.79 -4.20
C ASN A 72 -2.00 2.11 -4.51
N ASN A 73 -2.38 2.06 -5.79
CA ASN A 73 -3.75 2.32 -6.20
C ASN A 73 -4.64 1.25 -5.56
N LEU A 74 -5.33 1.62 -4.49
CA LEU A 74 -6.09 0.68 -3.68
C LEU A 74 -7.36 0.32 -4.45
N LYS A 75 -7.26 -0.67 -5.34
CA LYS A 75 -8.36 -1.11 -6.22
C LYS A 75 -9.62 -1.46 -5.42
N TRP A 76 -9.47 -2.04 -4.23
CA TRP A 76 -10.55 -2.49 -3.38
C TRP A 76 -10.75 -1.58 -2.17
N THR A 77 -11.51 -0.51 -2.37
CA THR A 77 -12.12 0.26 -1.28
C THR A 77 -13.39 -0.43 -0.77
N LYS A 78 -13.90 -0.01 0.38
CA LYS A 78 -15.15 -0.54 0.94
C LYS A 78 -16.31 -0.37 -0.03
N GLU A 79 -16.39 0.79 -0.66
CA GLU A 79 -17.43 1.16 -1.63
C GLU A 79 -17.34 0.27 -2.87
N ASN A 80 -16.13 0.06 -3.40
CA ASN A 80 -15.92 -0.81 -4.56
C ASN A 80 -16.28 -2.27 -4.24
N CYS A 81 -15.95 -2.75 -3.03
CA CYS A 81 -16.33 -4.11 -2.61
C CYS A 81 -17.85 -4.27 -2.52
N ILE A 82 -18.57 -3.26 -2.01
CA ILE A 82 -20.04 -3.27 -1.92
C ILE A 82 -20.66 -3.26 -3.34
N LEU A 83 -20.18 -2.38 -4.22
CA LEU A 83 -20.66 -2.31 -5.60
C LEU A 83 -20.43 -3.62 -6.36
N GLU A 84 -19.26 -4.23 -6.18
CA GLU A 84 -18.94 -5.51 -6.82
C GLU A 84 -19.82 -6.65 -6.27
N ALA A 85 -20.01 -6.72 -4.95
CA ALA A 85 -20.83 -7.75 -4.31
C ALA A 85 -22.32 -7.68 -4.72
N LYS A 86 -22.85 -6.48 -5.03
CA LYS A 86 -24.23 -6.30 -5.52
C LYS A 86 -24.52 -6.99 -6.86
N LYS A 87 -23.49 -7.30 -7.65
CA LYS A 87 -23.66 -8.02 -8.93
C LYS A 87 -24.01 -9.49 -8.76
N TYR A 88 -23.84 -10.05 -7.56
CA TYR A 88 -23.98 -11.47 -7.29
C TYR A 88 -25.13 -11.73 -6.30
N ALA A 89 -25.88 -12.80 -6.54
CA ALA A 89 -26.99 -13.19 -5.69
C ALA A 89 -26.51 -13.95 -4.45
N THR A 90 -25.41 -14.70 -4.54
CA THR A 90 -24.90 -15.54 -3.45
C THR A 90 -23.45 -15.26 -3.07
N LYS A 91 -23.10 -15.54 -1.81
CA LYS A 91 -21.71 -15.42 -1.31
C LYS A 91 -20.74 -16.31 -2.09
N SER A 92 -21.18 -17.48 -2.52
CA SER A 92 -20.35 -18.42 -3.29
C SER A 92 -20.05 -17.89 -4.69
N GLU A 93 -21.01 -17.26 -5.36
CA GLU A 93 -20.78 -16.62 -6.66
C GLU A 93 -19.88 -15.40 -6.54
N PHE A 94 -20.07 -14.60 -5.49
CA PHE A 94 -19.20 -13.46 -5.21
C PHE A 94 -17.74 -13.90 -4.99
N PHE A 95 -17.51 -14.96 -4.20
CA PHE A 95 -16.18 -15.52 -4.00
C PHE A 95 -15.55 -16.06 -5.30
N LYS A 96 -16.32 -16.82 -6.09
CA LYS A 96 -15.81 -17.44 -7.33
C LYS A 96 -15.48 -16.43 -8.41
N ASN A 97 -16.33 -15.43 -8.60
CA ASN A 97 -16.20 -14.48 -9.71
C ASN A 97 -15.42 -13.21 -9.33
N ALA A 98 -15.39 -12.84 -8.05
CA ALA A 98 -14.74 -11.62 -7.56
C ALA A 98 -13.90 -11.91 -6.29
N SER A 99 -13.05 -12.93 -6.35
CA SER A 99 -12.17 -13.36 -5.25
C SER A 99 -11.35 -12.21 -4.65
N GLY A 100 -10.79 -11.32 -5.48
CA GLY A 100 -10.04 -10.16 -5.01
C GLY A 100 -10.85 -9.19 -4.16
N ALA A 101 -12.11 -8.93 -4.54
CA ALA A 101 -13.04 -8.09 -3.76
C ALA A 101 -13.46 -8.80 -2.47
N TYR A 102 -13.74 -10.11 -2.56
CA TYR A 102 -14.10 -10.93 -1.41
C TYR A 102 -12.98 -10.94 -0.36
N ASP A 103 -11.74 -11.19 -0.77
CA ASP A 103 -10.58 -11.25 0.13
C ASP A 103 -10.27 -9.88 0.75
N ALA A 104 -10.43 -8.81 -0.02
CA ALA A 104 -10.33 -7.45 0.51
C ALA A 104 -11.42 -7.18 1.56
N ALA A 105 -12.68 -7.50 1.27
CA ALA A 105 -13.78 -7.35 2.20
C ALA A 105 -13.61 -8.23 3.45
N HIS A 106 -13.10 -9.45 3.30
CA HIS A 106 -12.85 -10.36 4.43
C HIS A 106 -11.73 -9.83 5.34
N ARG A 107 -10.58 -9.47 4.77
CA ARG A 107 -9.43 -8.93 5.55
C ARG A 107 -9.76 -7.64 6.29
N ASN A 108 -10.64 -6.81 5.73
CA ASN A 108 -11.05 -5.54 6.32
C ASN A 108 -12.37 -5.63 7.13
N GLY A 109 -12.97 -6.82 7.28
CA GLY A 109 -14.21 -7.01 8.04
C GLY A 109 -15.48 -6.43 7.39
N TRP A 110 -15.45 -6.12 6.09
CA TRP A 110 -16.59 -5.57 5.34
C TRP A 110 -17.52 -6.64 4.76
N LEU A 111 -17.18 -7.92 4.89
CA LEU A 111 -17.91 -9.01 4.25
C LEU A 111 -19.38 -9.08 4.67
N SER A 112 -19.70 -8.75 5.93
CA SER A 112 -21.09 -8.68 6.43
C SER A 112 -21.92 -7.62 5.70
N ILE A 113 -21.32 -6.45 5.45
CA ILE A 113 -21.93 -5.31 4.77
C ILE A 113 -22.06 -5.60 3.27
N CYS A 114 -20.99 -6.14 2.65
CA CYS A 114 -20.98 -6.44 1.23
C CYS A 114 -22.00 -7.52 0.85
N CYS A 115 -22.26 -8.47 1.76
CA CYS A 115 -23.15 -9.60 1.50
C CYS A 115 -24.49 -9.51 2.27
N SER A 116 -24.90 -8.32 2.72
CA SER A 116 -26.13 -8.17 3.51
C SER A 116 -27.41 -8.45 2.71
N HIS A 117 -27.37 -8.26 1.38
CA HIS A 117 -28.47 -8.55 0.46
C HIS A 117 -28.57 -10.03 0.06
N MET A 118 -27.56 -10.84 0.40
CA MET A 118 -27.49 -12.23 -0.03
C MET A 118 -28.20 -13.16 0.97
N PRO A 119 -28.95 -14.16 0.51
CA PRO A 119 -29.61 -15.12 1.39
C PRO A 119 -28.56 -15.93 2.18
N LYS A 120 -28.84 -16.13 3.48
CA LYS A 120 -28.03 -17.02 4.32
C LYS A 120 -28.42 -18.46 4.01
N LYS A 121 -27.42 -19.32 3.74
CA LYS A 121 -27.67 -20.76 3.67
C LYS A 121 -28.10 -21.24 5.07
N ALA A 122 -29.15 -22.05 5.10
CA ALA A 122 -29.54 -22.76 6.31
C ALA A 122 -28.36 -23.64 6.78
N PRO A 123 -28.12 -23.76 8.10
CA PRO A 123 -27.14 -24.71 8.61
C PRO A 123 -27.50 -26.12 8.16
N SER A 124 -26.50 -26.95 7.84
CA SER A 124 -26.78 -28.33 7.48
C SER A 124 -27.34 -29.09 8.69
N PRO A 125 -28.15 -30.15 8.50
CA PRO A 125 -28.69 -30.95 9.61
C PRO A 125 -27.60 -31.44 10.56
N HIS A 126 -26.44 -31.84 10.02
CA HIS A 126 -25.28 -32.26 10.79
C HIS A 126 -24.72 -31.14 11.69
N THR A 127 -24.83 -29.88 11.26
CA THR A 127 -24.35 -28.73 12.04
C THR A 127 -25.28 -28.46 13.24
N LEU A 128 -26.59 -28.65 13.07
CA LEU A 128 -27.57 -28.48 14.15
C LEU A 128 -27.37 -29.53 15.26
N GLU A 129 -27.06 -30.78 14.91
CA GLU A 129 -26.73 -31.81 15.90
C GLU A 129 -25.51 -31.45 16.75
N ILE A 130 -24.48 -30.82 16.18
CA ILE A 130 -23.28 -30.40 16.92
C ILE A 130 -23.62 -29.30 17.94
N TYR A 131 -24.45 -28.32 17.57
CA TYR A 131 -24.84 -27.24 18.47
C TYR A 131 -25.72 -27.75 19.63
N ILE A 132 -26.66 -28.66 19.35
CA ILE A 132 -27.55 -29.24 20.37
C ILE A 132 -26.77 -30.10 21.38
N LYS A 133 -25.70 -30.78 20.94
CA LYS A 133 -24.84 -31.61 21.81
C LYS A 133 -23.86 -30.82 22.69
N ARG A 134 -23.78 -29.50 22.52
CA ARG A 134 -22.79 -28.63 23.19
C ARG A 134 -23.41 -27.74 24.29
N ILE A 135 -24.69 -27.96 24.57
CA ILE A 135 -25.49 -27.38 25.67
C ILE A 135 -25.62 -28.45 26.75
#